data_AF-A0A0R3WWT8-F1
#
_entry.id   AF-A0A0R3WWT8-F1
#
_cell.length_a   1.000
_cell.length_b   1.000
_cell.length_c   1.000
_cell.angle_alpha   90.00
_cell.angle_beta   90.00
_cell.angle_gamma   90.00
#
_symmetry.space_group_name_H-M   'P 1'
#
loop_
_entity.id
_entity.type
_entity.pdbx_description
1 polymer ?
#
loop_
_entity_poly.entity_id
_entity_poly.type
_entity_poly.pdbx_seq_one_letter_code
_entity_poly.pdbx_strand_id
1 'polypeptide(L)'
;MATDAIDASGTAPSGGEDESVKPSLAVDEGTTEPQHNNDPSTPEPTKELPLRRSNRGKGRSDRSNHGDERVQSCVVGTVEYKPADYVYFEESESDCYAVGIVDEIKLSRREKCTLVVKYFWRTFDVPDVSKQALLDRESADKGDPRILARELFITDLQTSIDCNLLRGKCSVAQFPELINALDSFDPTVEDSFYYVYAFNPESKRLLSIRAEIKVS
;
A
#
# COMPACT_ATOMS: atom_id res chain seq x y z
N MET A 1 61.18 -20.63 -13.59
CA MET A 1 61.35 -20.25 -15.00
C MET A 1 60.13 -19.45 -15.39
N ALA A 2 60.36 -18.23 -15.88
CA ALA A 2 59.36 -17.22 -16.22
C ALA A 2 58.71 -17.49 -17.58
N THR A 3 57.52 -16.92 -17.82
CA THR A 3 57.27 -15.93 -18.89
C THR A 3 55.81 -15.48 -18.87
N ASP A 4 55.65 -14.14 -18.83
CA ASP A 4 54.43 -13.39 -19.16
C ASP A 4 54.11 -13.47 -20.66
N ALA A 5 52.83 -13.28 -21.01
CA ALA A 5 52.44 -12.57 -22.23
C ALA A 5 50.99 -12.05 -22.14
N ILE A 6 50.86 -10.73 -22.29
CA ILE A 6 49.64 -9.94 -22.52
C ILE A 6 49.62 -9.68 -24.03
N ASP A 7 48.45 -9.75 -24.70
CA ASP A 7 48.23 -8.91 -25.87
C ASP A 7 46.74 -8.58 -26.11
N ALA A 8 46.52 -7.35 -26.53
CA ALA A 8 45.24 -6.70 -26.77
C ALA A 8 45.08 -6.45 -28.28
N SER A 9 43.86 -6.61 -28.81
CA SER A 9 43.50 -6.00 -30.10
C SER A 9 41.98 -5.86 -30.24
N GLY A 10 41.53 -4.72 -30.78
CA GLY A 10 40.12 -4.49 -31.12
C GLY A 10 39.77 -3.01 -31.30
N THR A 11 40.15 -2.44 -32.44
CA THR A 11 39.84 -1.07 -32.88
C THR A 11 38.45 -1.00 -33.56
N ALA A 12 37.81 0.18 -33.43
CA ALA A 12 36.55 0.79 -33.96
C ALA A 12 36.18 0.50 -35.47
N PRO A 13 35.08 1.03 -36.12
CA PRO A 13 34.29 2.25 -35.80
C PRO A 13 32.80 2.34 -36.25
N SER A 14 32.23 3.54 -36.04
CA SER A 14 31.31 4.31 -36.91
C SER A 14 29.79 4.22 -36.73
N GLY A 15 29.14 5.39 -36.86
CA GLY A 15 27.71 5.55 -37.09
C GLY A 15 27.14 6.78 -36.38
N GLY A 16 27.16 7.95 -37.04
CA GLY A 16 26.45 9.16 -36.61
C GLY A 16 25.40 9.55 -37.64
N GLU A 17 24.33 10.20 -37.18
CA GLU A 17 23.35 11.02 -37.92
C GLU A 17 22.41 11.66 -36.86
N ASP A 18 22.46 12.97 -36.59
CA ASP A 18 21.86 14.15 -37.28
C ASP A 18 20.33 14.27 -37.02
N GLU A 19 19.89 15.23 -36.19
CA GLU A 19 19.21 16.50 -36.56
C GLU A 19 17.67 16.38 -36.37
N SER A 20 17.06 16.97 -35.32
CA SER A 20 16.58 18.36 -35.13
C SER A 20 15.11 18.58 -35.54
N VAL A 21 14.50 19.60 -34.90
CA VAL A 21 13.30 20.38 -35.28
C VAL A 21 11.91 19.98 -34.72
N LYS A 22 11.39 20.89 -33.88
CA LYS A 22 9.96 21.16 -33.59
C LYS A 22 9.31 21.97 -34.73
N PRO A 23 7.98 21.88 -34.92
CA PRO A 23 7.11 23.09 -34.82
C PRO A 23 5.81 22.79 -34.03
N SER A 24 5.23 23.67 -33.20
CA SER A 24 4.52 24.96 -33.43
C SER A 24 3.03 24.82 -33.80
N LEU A 25 2.18 25.20 -32.85
CA LEU A 25 0.90 25.95 -32.88
C LEU A 25 0.07 26.02 -34.18
N ALA A 26 -1.25 25.76 -34.05
CA ALA A 26 -2.30 26.55 -34.70
C ALA A 26 -3.59 26.54 -33.86
N VAL A 27 -4.15 27.74 -33.70
CA VAL A 27 -5.44 28.11 -33.13
C VAL A 27 -6.39 28.37 -34.30
N ASP A 28 -7.68 28.03 -34.19
CA ASP A 28 -8.70 28.63 -35.06
C ASP A 28 -10.02 28.87 -34.32
N GLU A 29 -10.58 30.07 -34.56
CA GLU A 29 -11.82 30.65 -34.05
C GLU A 29 -13.02 30.21 -34.90
N GLY A 30 -14.24 30.31 -34.35
CA GLY A 30 -15.47 30.12 -35.13
C GLY A 30 -16.75 30.47 -34.37
N THR A 31 -17.06 31.76 -34.32
CA THR A 31 -18.26 32.44 -33.78
C THR A 31 -19.53 32.15 -34.59
N THR A 32 -20.72 32.00 -33.94
CA THR A 32 -21.95 32.80 -34.17
C THR A 32 -23.21 32.30 -33.42
N GLU A 33 -23.81 33.19 -32.62
CA GLU A 33 -25.23 33.18 -32.23
C GLU A 33 -26.12 33.68 -33.40
N PRO A 34 -27.46 33.55 -33.28
CA PRO A 34 -28.23 34.80 -33.19
C PRO A 34 -29.38 34.80 -32.17
N GLN A 35 -29.56 35.97 -31.54
CA GLN A 35 -30.70 36.41 -30.75
C GLN A 35 -31.74 37.17 -31.62
N HIS A 36 -33.01 37.15 -31.20
CA HIS A 36 -34.02 38.25 -31.21
C HIS A 36 -35.44 37.64 -31.03
N ASN A 37 -36.46 38.21 -30.39
CA ASN A 37 -36.66 39.13 -29.25
C ASN A 37 -38.19 39.35 -29.12
N ASN A 38 -38.64 39.70 -27.92
CA ASN A 38 -39.83 40.52 -27.57
C ASN A 38 -41.25 39.93 -27.38
N ASP A 39 -41.65 39.94 -26.09
CA ASP A 39 -42.93 40.26 -25.38
C ASP A 39 -43.81 41.39 -26.01
N PRO A 40 -45.01 41.81 -25.47
CA PRO A 40 -45.64 41.56 -24.15
C PRO A 40 -47.18 41.35 -24.12
N SER A 41 -47.76 40.93 -22.98
CA SER A 41 -49.11 41.35 -22.49
C SER A 41 -49.35 40.98 -21.01
N THR A 42 -49.93 41.93 -20.26
CA THR A 42 -50.08 42.09 -18.80
C THR A 42 -51.34 41.40 -18.17
N PRO A 43 -51.58 41.44 -16.82
CA PRO A 43 -52.10 40.34 -15.99
C PRO A 43 -53.54 40.53 -15.44
N GLU A 44 -54.10 39.53 -14.75
CA GLU A 44 -55.20 39.67 -13.76
C GLU A 44 -55.11 38.60 -12.62
N PRO A 45 -55.61 38.87 -11.39
CA PRO A 45 -55.24 38.14 -10.16
C PRO A 45 -56.33 37.16 -9.67
N THR A 46 -55.95 35.96 -9.23
CA THR A 46 -56.89 35.01 -8.59
C THR A 46 -56.44 34.60 -7.18
N LYS A 47 -57.08 35.26 -6.21
CA LYS A 47 -57.51 34.84 -4.85
C LYS A 47 -56.80 33.64 -4.22
N GLU A 48 -55.97 33.94 -3.22
CA GLU A 48 -55.46 32.98 -2.24
C GLU A 48 -56.56 32.38 -1.36
N LEU A 49 -56.46 31.08 -1.08
CA LEU A 49 -57.21 30.36 -0.05
C LEU A 49 -56.22 29.83 1.00
N PRO A 50 -56.41 30.09 2.31
CA PRO A 50 -55.47 29.66 3.34
C PRO A 50 -55.72 28.18 3.71
N LEU A 51 -54.93 27.27 3.16
CA LEU A 51 -54.90 25.88 3.62
C LEU A 51 -54.06 25.78 4.90
N ARG A 52 -54.78 25.74 6.03
CA ARG A 52 -54.48 25.06 7.30
C ARG A 52 -52.99 24.80 7.62
N ARG A 53 -52.44 25.58 8.55
CA ARG A 53 -51.27 25.17 9.36
C ARG A 53 -51.61 23.92 10.17
N SER A 54 -50.98 22.80 9.84
CA SER A 54 -50.88 21.64 10.71
C SER A 54 -49.50 21.64 11.38
N ASN A 55 -49.46 22.05 12.64
CA ASN A 55 -48.35 21.74 13.54
C ASN A 55 -48.60 20.34 14.13
N ARG A 56 -48.08 19.28 13.50
CA ARG A 56 -47.86 18.01 14.20
C ARG A 56 -46.82 17.16 13.48
N GLY A 57 -45.76 16.82 14.21
CA GLY A 57 -44.76 15.85 13.77
C GLY A 57 -43.51 16.50 13.22
N LYS A 58 -42.72 17.12 14.10
CA LYS A 58 -41.27 17.27 13.92
C LYS A 58 -40.70 15.86 13.89
N GLY A 59 -40.79 15.19 12.74
CA GLY A 59 -39.98 14.03 12.43
C GLY A 59 -38.56 14.54 12.50
N ARG A 60 -37.93 14.39 13.68
CA ARG A 60 -36.49 14.39 13.76
C ARG A 60 -36.11 13.36 12.71
N SER A 61 -35.50 13.79 11.60
CA SER A 61 -34.60 12.89 10.93
C SER A 61 -33.67 12.48 12.05
N ASP A 62 -33.84 11.25 12.52
CA ASP A 62 -32.80 10.63 13.29
C ASP A 62 -31.63 10.68 12.32
N ARG A 63 -30.77 11.68 12.51
CA ARG A 63 -29.40 11.62 12.06
C ARG A 63 -28.82 10.50 12.90
N SER A 64 -29.22 9.28 12.57
CA SER A 64 -28.57 8.06 12.99
C SER A 64 -27.21 8.21 12.38
N ASN A 65 -26.31 8.77 13.19
CA ASN A 65 -24.91 8.48 13.24
C ASN A 65 -24.47 7.73 11.97
N HIS A 66 -24.15 8.46 10.89
CA HIS A 66 -23.25 7.93 9.87
C HIS A 66 -21.85 7.85 10.51
N GLY A 67 -21.78 7.12 11.63
CA GLY A 67 -20.55 6.68 12.24
C GLY A 67 -20.05 5.63 11.27
N ASP A 68 -19.25 6.10 10.33
CA ASP A 68 -18.21 5.34 9.64
C ASP A 68 -18.45 3.83 9.70
N GLU A 69 -19.37 3.33 8.88
CA GLU A 69 -19.66 1.89 8.76
C GLU A 69 -18.49 1.27 7.99
N ARG A 70 -17.31 1.34 8.60
CA ARG A 70 -16.09 0.78 8.08
C ARG A 70 -16.27 -0.72 8.12
N VAL A 71 -16.09 -1.34 6.96
CA VAL A 71 -16.23 -2.78 6.80
C VAL A 71 -15.30 -3.46 7.80
N GLN A 72 -15.87 -4.25 8.70
CA GLN A 72 -15.10 -4.85 9.80
C GLN A 72 -14.50 -6.20 9.42
N SER A 73 -15.01 -6.85 8.38
CA SER A 73 -14.46 -8.11 7.87
C SER A 73 -14.82 -8.37 6.41
N CYS A 74 -14.07 -9.28 5.79
CA CYS A 74 -14.45 -9.90 4.52
C CYS A 74 -14.21 -11.41 4.58
N VAL A 75 -14.96 -12.18 3.79
CA VAL A 75 -14.82 -13.64 3.74
C VAL A 75 -14.30 -14.02 2.35
N VAL A 76 -13.21 -14.78 2.31
CA VAL A 76 -12.65 -15.34 1.07
C VAL A 76 -12.55 -16.85 1.26
N GLY A 77 -13.28 -17.60 0.43
CA GLY A 77 -13.48 -19.03 0.63
C GLY A 77 -14.21 -19.30 1.95
N THR A 78 -13.52 -19.96 2.89
CA THR A 78 -14.03 -20.27 4.24
C THR A 78 -13.38 -19.44 5.35
N VAL A 79 -12.50 -18.50 5.00
CA VAL A 79 -11.71 -17.73 5.97
C VAL A 79 -12.25 -16.30 6.06
N GLU A 80 -12.55 -15.85 7.28
CA GLU A 80 -12.91 -14.47 7.57
C GLU A 80 -11.64 -13.67 7.92
N TYR A 81 -11.42 -12.55 7.24
CA TYR A 81 -10.31 -11.61 7.45
C TYR A 81 -10.81 -10.30 8.06
N LYS A 82 -10.01 -9.70 8.94
CA LYS A 82 -10.30 -8.49 9.71
C LYS A 82 -9.08 -7.56 9.71
N PRO A 83 -9.26 -6.25 9.97
CA PRO A 83 -8.15 -5.38 10.30
C PRO A 83 -7.27 -5.98 11.41
N ALA A 84 -5.97 -5.75 11.31
CA ALA A 84 -4.90 -6.32 12.12
C ALA A 84 -4.62 -7.83 11.95
N ASP A 85 -5.32 -8.55 11.06
CA ASP A 85 -4.89 -9.89 10.68
C ASP A 85 -3.59 -9.84 9.87
N TYR A 86 -2.67 -10.77 10.18
CA TYR A 86 -1.52 -11.06 9.33
C TYR A 86 -1.91 -12.07 8.27
N VAL A 87 -1.53 -11.81 7.02
CA VAL A 87 -2.03 -12.54 5.86
C VAL A 87 -0.94 -12.86 4.86
N TYR A 88 -1.11 -14.00 4.18
CA TYR A 88 -0.43 -14.30 2.94
C TYR A 88 -1.26 -13.82 1.75
N PHE A 89 -0.61 -13.23 0.75
CA PHE A 89 -1.27 -12.86 -0.50
C PHE A 89 -0.33 -13.02 -1.70
N GLU A 90 -0.94 -13.15 -2.88
CA GLU A 90 -0.21 -13.27 -4.15
C GLU A 90 0.32 -11.94 -4.66
N GLU A 91 1.52 -12.00 -5.23
CA GLU A 91 2.17 -10.93 -5.95
C GLU A 91 2.57 -11.44 -7.34
N SER A 92 2.30 -10.65 -8.37
CA SER A 92 2.36 -11.09 -9.79
C SER A 92 3.76 -11.41 -10.32
N GLU A 93 4.81 -11.21 -9.52
CA GLU A 93 6.22 -11.36 -9.93
C GLU A 93 7.05 -12.18 -8.91
N SER A 94 6.40 -12.88 -7.98
CA SER A 94 7.08 -13.65 -6.93
C SER A 94 6.64 -15.10 -6.90
N ASP A 95 7.60 -16.01 -6.74
CA ASP A 95 7.35 -17.44 -6.58
C ASP A 95 6.83 -17.82 -5.17
N CYS A 96 6.71 -16.84 -4.27
CA CYS A 96 6.30 -17.05 -2.89
C CYS A 96 5.34 -15.96 -2.42
N TYR A 97 4.34 -16.34 -1.63
CA TYR A 97 3.35 -15.38 -1.12
C TYR A 97 4.02 -14.29 -0.30
N ALA A 98 3.58 -13.06 -0.51
CA ALA A 98 3.96 -11.92 0.32
C ALA A 98 3.24 -12.01 1.68
N VAL A 99 3.87 -11.43 2.71
CA VAL A 99 3.29 -11.33 4.05
C VAL A 99 2.90 -9.88 4.31
N GLY A 100 1.72 -9.67 4.87
CA GLY A 100 1.22 -8.33 5.18
C GLY A 100 0.33 -8.29 6.40
N ILE A 101 0.06 -7.09 6.90
CA ILE A 101 -0.98 -6.84 7.91
C ILE A 101 -2.11 -6.02 7.28
N VAL A 102 -3.34 -6.46 7.50
CA VAL A 102 -4.54 -5.76 7.01
C VAL A 102 -4.73 -4.47 7.83
N ASP A 103 -4.64 -3.32 7.19
CA ASP A 103 -4.88 -2.01 7.82
C ASP A 103 -6.37 -1.62 7.69
N GLU A 104 -6.96 -1.89 6.52
CA GLU A 104 -8.35 -1.55 6.22
C GLU A 104 -8.97 -2.51 5.21
N ILE A 105 -10.27 -2.75 5.35
CA ILE A 105 -11.08 -3.46 4.35
C ILE A 105 -12.06 -2.45 3.73
N LYS A 106 -12.11 -2.43 2.40
CA LYS A 106 -12.98 -1.54 1.61
C LYS A 106 -13.92 -2.37 0.75
N LEU A 107 -15.22 -2.13 0.88
CA LEU A 107 -16.25 -2.66 -0.02
C LEU A 107 -16.76 -1.54 -0.92
N SER A 108 -16.73 -1.78 -2.23
CA SER A 108 -17.35 -0.89 -3.20
C SER A 108 -18.87 -1.13 -3.30
N ARG A 109 -19.59 -0.20 -3.93
CA ARG A 109 -21.03 -0.34 -4.24
C ARG A 109 -21.37 -1.55 -5.13
N ARG A 110 -20.37 -2.09 -5.84
CA ARG A 110 -20.51 -3.29 -6.69
C ARG A 110 -20.01 -4.55 -5.97
N GLU A 111 -19.90 -4.50 -4.64
CA GLU A 111 -19.43 -5.60 -3.79
C GLU A 111 -17.99 -6.06 -4.08
N LYS A 112 -17.22 -5.31 -4.89
CA LYS A 112 -15.78 -5.53 -5.00
C LYS A 112 -15.13 -5.24 -3.64
N CYS A 113 -14.46 -6.24 -3.08
CA CYS A 113 -13.73 -6.15 -1.83
C CYS A 113 -12.22 -5.96 -2.09
N THR A 114 -11.65 -4.91 -1.50
CA THR A 114 -10.22 -4.61 -1.57
C THR A 114 -9.67 -4.38 -0.18
N LEU A 115 -8.44 -4.79 0.08
CA LEU A 115 -7.75 -4.58 1.35
C LEU A 115 -6.63 -3.57 1.18
N VAL A 116 -6.48 -2.67 2.15
CA VAL A 116 -5.25 -1.89 2.32
C VAL A 116 -4.37 -2.69 3.26
N VAL A 117 -3.17 -3.04 2.80
CA VAL A 117 -2.22 -3.85 3.56
C VAL A 117 -0.88 -3.13 3.68
N LYS A 118 -0.23 -3.25 4.84
CA LYS A 118 1.20 -2.92 5.02
C LYS A 118 2.03 -4.18 4.81
N TYR A 119 3.13 -4.04 4.09
CA TYR A 119 3.95 -5.17 3.65
C TYR A 119 5.04 -5.48 4.66
N PHE A 120 5.43 -6.75 4.68
CA PHE A 120 6.66 -7.20 5.29
C PHE A 120 7.64 -7.61 4.20
N TRP A 121 8.87 -7.13 4.30
CA TRP A 121 9.99 -7.62 3.52
C TRP A 121 10.58 -8.84 4.20
N ARG A 122 10.95 -9.86 3.43
CA ARG A 122 11.72 -10.99 3.94
C ARG A 122 13.21 -10.70 3.81
N THR A 123 14.02 -11.35 4.61
CA THR A 123 15.49 -11.19 4.59
C THR A 123 16.10 -11.40 3.21
N PHE A 124 15.53 -12.29 2.39
CA PHE A 124 16.01 -12.51 1.02
C PHE A 124 15.56 -11.44 0.02
N ASP A 125 14.45 -10.75 0.29
CA ASP A 125 13.92 -9.65 -0.54
C ASP A 125 14.73 -8.36 -0.31
N VAL A 126 15.37 -8.21 0.85
CA VAL A 126 16.18 -7.02 1.19
C VAL A 126 17.38 -6.91 0.23
N PRO A 127 17.58 -5.76 -0.46
CA PRO A 127 18.69 -5.58 -1.40
C PRO A 127 20.08 -5.78 -0.78
N ASP A 128 21.04 -6.27 -1.56
CA ASP A 128 22.41 -6.60 -1.09
C ASP A 128 23.12 -5.43 -0.39
N VAL A 129 22.88 -4.19 -0.84
CA VAL A 129 23.44 -2.98 -0.22
C VAL A 129 23.00 -2.78 1.24
N SER A 130 21.85 -3.35 1.62
CA SER A 130 21.31 -3.34 2.98
C SER A 130 21.65 -4.63 3.74
N LYS A 131 22.06 -5.69 3.04
CA LYS A 131 22.46 -6.96 3.66
C LYS A 131 23.73 -6.83 4.50
N GLN A 132 24.66 -5.93 4.17
CA GLN A 132 25.86 -5.75 5.01
C GLN A 132 25.49 -5.38 6.46
N ALA A 133 24.50 -4.52 6.67
CA ALA A 133 24.02 -4.18 8.01
C ALA A 133 23.33 -5.36 8.73
N LEU A 134 22.72 -6.28 7.97
CA LEU A 134 22.17 -7.53 8.50
C LEU A 134 23.30 -8.53 8.87
N LEU A 135 24.30 -8.66 7.99
CA LEU A 135 25.45 -9.55 8.16
C LEU A 135 26.35 -9.10 9.33
N ASP A 136 26.54 -7.79 9.50
CA ASP A 136 27.26 -7.23 10.64
C ASP A 136 26.55 -7.57 11.96
N ARG A 137 25.21 -7.75 11.93
CA ARG A 137 24.39 -8.18 13.08
C ARG A 137 24.48 -9.69 13.30
N GLU A 138 24.34 -10.50 12.25
CA GLU A 138 24.48 -11.97 12.32
C GLU A 138 25.88 -12.43 12.73
N SER A 139 26.93 -11.68 12.36
CA SER A 139 28.30 -11.99 12.76
C SER A 139 28.56 -11.76 14.26
N ALA A 140 27.78 -10.89 14.90
CA ALA A 140 27.80 -10.67 16.34
C ALA A 140 26.91 -11.67 17.09
N ASP A 141 25.73 -11.97 16.53
CA ASP A 141 24.71 -12.82 17.15
C ASP A 141 24.58 -14.17 16.41
N LYS A 142 25.16 -15.23 16.99
CA LYS A 142 25.07 -16.63 16.51
C LYS A 142 23.67 -17.24 16.69
N GLY A 143 22.64 -16.58 16.18
CA GLY A 143 21.25 -17.06 16.24
C GLY A 143 21.06 -18.37 15.47
N ASP A 144 20.06 -19.18 15.86
CA ASP A 144 19.65 -20.35 15.10
C ASP A 144 19.20 -19.91 13.68
N PRO A 145 19.81 -20.42 12.59
CA PRO A 145 19.43 -20.05 11.23
C PRO A 145 17.94 -20.27 10.93
N ARG A 146 17.30 -21.21 11.61
CA ARG A 146 15.85 -21.48 11.47
C ARG A 146 15.00 -20.36 12.05
N ILE A 147 15.49 -19.69 13.10
CA ILE A 147 14.84 -18.50 13.66
C ILE A 147 15.09 -17.32 12.72
N LEU A 148 16.35 -17.07 12.32
CA LEU A 148 16.71 -15.96 11.43
C LEU A 148 15.95 -15.98 10.10
N ALA A 149 15.67 -17.17 9.55
CA ALA A 149 14.86 -17.34 8.34
C ALA A 149 13.38 -16.92 8.50
N ARG A 150 12.91 -16.70 9.73
CA ARG A 150 11.54 -16.27 10.06
C ARG A 150 11.44 -14.77 10.36
N GLU A 151 12.54 -14.03 10.24
CA GLU A 151 12.54 -12.58 10.40
C GLU A 151 11.89 -11.88 9.19
N LEU A 152 11.07 -10.89 9.52
CA LEU A 152 10.40 -9.98 8.62
C LEU A 152 10.78 -8.53 8.97
N PHE A 153 10.62 -7.63 8.01
CA PHE A 153 10.83 -6.20 8.20
C PHE A 153 9.60 -5.43 7.73
N ILE A 154 8.92 -4.76 8.65
CA ILE A 154 7.72 -3.98 8.32
C ILE A 154 8.08 -2.74 7.50
N THR A 155 7.30 -2.40 6.48
CA THR A 155 7.40 -1.10 5.80
C THR A 155 6.21 -0.22 6.17
N ASP A 156 6.43 1.10 6.15
CA ASP A 156 5.40 2.12 6.26
C ASP A 156 4.54 2.24 4.98
N LEU A 157 4.99 1.62 3.88
CA LEU A 157 4.23 1.58 2.63
C LEU A 157 2.95 0.75 2.77
N GLN A 158 1.86 1.32 2.27
CA GLN A 158 0.57 0.66 2.12
C GLN A 158 0.29 0.43 0.64
N THR A 159 -0.25 -0.74 0.30
CA THR A 159 -0.81 -1.01 -1.04
C THR A 159 -2.22 -1.56 -0.92
N SER A 160 -3.02 -1.32 -1.94
CA SER A 160 -4.37 -1.87 -2.06
C SER A 160 -4.33 -3.14 -2.92
N ILE A 161 -4.83 -4.24 -2.37
CA ILE A 161 -4.95 -5.53 -3.06
C ILE A 161 -6.43 -5.94 -3.21
N ASP A 162 -6.74 -6.76 -4.20
CA ASP A 162 -8.03 -7.42 -4.31
C ASP A 162 -8.11 -8.57 -3.29
N CYS A 163 -9.28 -8.78 -2.65
CA CYS A 163 -9.41 -9.84 -1.64
C CYS A 163 -9.15 -11.24 -2.20
N ASN A 164 -9.36 -11.44 -3.50
CA ASN A 164 -9.13 -12.72 -4.15
C ASN A 164 -7.64 -13.14 -4.18
N LEU A 165 -6.72 -12.20 -3.91
CA LEU A 165 -5.30 -12.48 -3.78
C LEU A 165 -4.91 -13.05 -2.42
N LEU A 166 -5.81 -13.06 -1.43
CA LEU A 166 -5.55 -13.67 -0.12
C LEU A 166 -5.41 -15.19 -0.23
N ARG A 167 -4.43 -15.73 0.50
CA ARG A 167 -4.11 -17.18 0.51
C ARG A 167 -4.15 -17.83 1.88
N GLY A 168 -4.23 -17.04 2.94
CA GLY A 168 -4.39 -17.56 4.30
C GLY A 168 -3.98 -16.52 5.34
N LYS A 169 -4.18 -16.86 6.60
CA LYS A 169 -3.64 -16.09 7.73
C LYS A 169 -2.31 -16.67 8.18
N CYS A 170 -1.49 -15.83 8.77
CA CYS A 170 -0.26 -16.21 9.46
C CYS A 170 -0.19 -15.53 10.83
N SER A 171 0.86 -15.81 11.59
CA SER A 171 1.17 -15.14 12.85
C SER A 171 2.48 -14.38 12.72
N VAL A 172 2.49 -13.13 13.20
CA VAL A 172 3.71 -12.31 13.22
C VAL A 172 3.84 -11.69 14.60
N ALA A 173 4.95 -11.96 15.29
CA ALA A 173 5.24 -11.38 16.59
C ALA A 173 6.18 -10.17 16.47
N GLN A 174 5.91 -9.11 17.24
CA GLN A 174 6.85 -8.00 17.38
C GLN A 174 7.77 -8.24 18.58
N PHE A 175 9.08 -8.16 18.37
CA PHE A 175 10.06 -8.17 19.44
C PHE A 175 10.76 -6.80 19.56
N PRO A 176 11.14 -6.37 20.77
CA PRO A 176 11.81 -5.10 20.97
C PRO A 176 13.24 -5.09 20.44
N GLU A 177 13.95 -6.22 20.56
CA GLU A 177 15.33 -6.42 20.10
C GLU A 177 15.50 -7.83 19.55
N LEU A 178 16.53 -8.04 18.72
CA LEU A 178 16.79 -9.34 18.09
C LEU A 178 17.03 -10.43 19.12
N ILE A 179 17.78 -10.13 20.19
CA ILE A 179 18.11 -11.10 21.23
C ILE A 179 16.83 -11.71 21.85
N ASN A 180 15.76 -10.91 22.00
CA ASN A 180 14.50 -11.42 22.52
C ASN A 180 13.80 -12.38 21.55
N ALA A 181 13.85 -12.10 20.25
CA ALA A 181 13.34 -13.01 19.23
C ALA A 181 14.14 -14.33 19.25
N LEU A 182 15.47 -14.26 19.28
CA LEU A 182 16.35 -15.44 19.30
C LEU A 182 16.13 -16.33 20.53
N ASP A 183 15.82 -15.74 21.68
CA ASP A 183 15.63 -16.47 22.94
C ASP A 183 14.24 -17.12 23.07
N SER A 184 13.21 -16.59 22.40
CA SER A 184 11.81 -16.93 22.70
C SER A 184 10.94 -17.32 21.51
N PHE A 185 11.40 -17.06 20.29
CA PHE A 185 10.66 -17.47 19.10
C PHE A 185 10.84 -18.98 18.84
N ASP A 186 9.73 -19.68 18.59
CA ASP A 186 9.73 -21.10 18.27
C ASP A 186 9.63 -21.31 16.74
N PRO A 187 10.73 -21.71 16.06
CA PRO A 187 10.73 -21.90 14.61
C PRO A 187 9.99 -23.17 14.15
N THR A 188 9.52 -24.01 15.08
CA THR A 188 8.74 -25.22 14.77
C THR A 188 7.25 -24.94 14.54
N VAL A 189 6.77 -23.76 14.98
CA VAL A 189 5.39 -23.32 14.74
C VAL A 189 5.27 -22.91 13.26
N GLU A 190 4.42 -23.60 12.53
CA GLU A 190 4.13 -23.29 11.13
C GLU A 190 3.43 -21.92 10.99
N ASP A 191 3.59 -21.29 9.83
CA ASP A 191 3.01 -19.97 9.51
C ASP A 191 3.26 -18.87 10.56
N SER A 192 4.40 -18.96 11.25
CA SER A 192 4.82 -17.99 12.25
C SER A 192 6.09 -17.26 11.81
N PHE A 193 6.12 -15.96 12.12
CA PHE A 193 7.22 -15.05 11.82
C PHE A 193 7.40 -14.04 12.94
N TYR A 194 8.45 -13.23 12.84
CA TYR A 194 8.64 -12.10 13.74
C TYR A 194 9.27 -10.90 13.04
N TYR A 195 9.16 -9.72 13.65
CA TYR A 195 9.90 -8.53 13.23
C TYR A 195 10.43 -7.74 14.42
N VAL A 196 11.59 -7.13 14.21
CA VAL A 196 12.27 -6.25 15.18
C VAL A 196 12.50 -4.86 14.60
N TYR A 197 12.67 -4.77 13.28
CA TYR A 197 12.99 -3.55 12.58
C TYR A 197 11.96 -3.26 11.49
N ALA A 198 11.89 -2.00 11.09
CA ALA A 198 11.23 -1.59 9.88
C ALA A 198 12.26 -1.47 8.75
N PHE A 199 11.84 -1.71 7.51
CA PHE A 199 12.65 -1.45 6.33
C PHE A 199 12.07 -0.26 5.56
N ASN A 200 12.91 0.74 5.31
CA ASN A 200 12.57 1.86 4.44
C ASN A 200 13.16 1.59 3.04
N PRO A 201 12.32 1.32 2.02
CA PRO A 201 12.78 0.95 0.68
C PRO A 201 13.41 2.09 -0.11
N GLU A 202 13.07 3.35 0.20
CA GLU A 202 13.65 4.53 -0.46
C GLU A 202 15.11 4.74 -0.05
N SER A 203 15.36 4.75 1.26
CA SER A 203 16.71 4.91 1.83
C SER A 203 17.50 3.60 1.86
N LYS A 204 16.85 2.45 1.67
CA LYS A 204 17.41 1.11 1.80
C LYS A 204 18.04 0.86 3.18
N ARG A 205 17.37 1.33 4.24
CA ARG A 205 17.86 1.22 5.63
C ARG A 205 16.87 0.51 6.53
N LEU A 206 17.42 -0.19 7.51
CA LEU A 206 16.68 -0.70 8.66
C LEU A 206 16.50 0.42 9.69
N LEU A 207 15.29 0.53 10.23
CA LEU A 207 14.89 1.52 11.21
C LEU A 207 14.43 0.79 12.48
N SER A 208 14.79 1.34 13.63
CA SER A 208 14.22 0.88 14.90
C SER A 208 12.75 1.28 14.98
N ILE A 209 11.89 0.32 15.33
CA ILE A 209 10.45 0.55 15.54
C ILE A 209 10.13 0.99 16.97
N ARG A 210 11.12 1.02 17.86
CA ARG A 210 10.96 1.48 19.22
C ARG A 210 10.81 3.00 19.22
N ALA A 211 9.68 3.51 19.69
CA ALA A 211 9.52 4.93 19.93
C ALA A 211 10.53 5.37 21.00
N GLU A 212 11.55 6.13 20.60
CA GLU A 212 12.39 6.84 21.57
C GLU A 212 11.58 7.99 22.16
N ILE A 213 11.14 7.84 23.41
CA ILE A 213 10.61 8.98 24.18
C ILE A 213 11.81 9.84 24.56
N LYS A 214 12.03 10.94 23.84
CA LYS A 214 12.94 12.00 24.28
C LYS A 214 12.20 12.85 25.31
N VAL A 215 12.50 12.64 26.59
CA VAL A 215 12.10 13.59 27.64
C VAL A 215 13.07 14.78 27.52
N SER A 216 12.57 15.90 27.02
CA SER A 216 13.26 17.20 27.01
C SER A 216 12.93 17.99 28.27
#